data_AF-A0A2N2ZD72-F1
#
_entry.id   AF-A0A2N2ZD72-F1
#
_cell.length_a   1.000
_cell.length_b   1.000
_cell.length_c   1.000
_cell.angle_alpha   90.00
_cell.angle_beta   90.00
_cell.angle_gamma   90.00
#
_symmetry.space_group_name_H-M   'P 1'
#
loop_
_entity.id
_entity.type
_entity.pdbx_description
1 polymer ?
#
loop_
_entity_poly.entity_id
_entity_poly.type
_entity_poly.pdbx_seq_one_letter_code
_entity_poly.pdbx_strand_id
1 'polypeptide(L)'
;FTENSGWYWIFFGIVITIVPLLTVGYIAKKYFKKTFFEVCGLLAGASTDPPALNFALKMAGNDIPSATYATVYPLTMILRIIGAQLLILMFA
;
A
#
# COMPACT_ATOMS: atom_id res chain seq x y z
N PHE A 1 -12.23 -31.10 0.22
CA PHE A 1 -11.72 -29.73 0.40
C PHE A 1 -10.32 -29.73 -0.22
N THR A 2 -10.07 -29.47 -1.49
CA THR A 2 -10.26 -28.22 -2.24
C THR A 2 -9.84 -28.52 -3.68
N GLU A 3 -10.75 -28.93 -4.55
CA GLU A 3 -10.50 -29.02 -5.99
C GLU A 3 -11.39 -27.95 -6.66
N ASN A 4 -10.80 -27.11 -7.52
CA ASN A 4 -11.38 -25.92 -8.19
C ASN A 4 -11.42 -24.54 -7.50
N SER A 5 -11.19 -24.39 -6.19
CA SER A 5 -11.23 -23.04 -5.58
C SER A 5 -9.89 -22.29 -5.55
N GLY A 6 -8.76 -22.95 -5.81
CA GLY A 6 -7.43 -22.30 -5.72
C GLY A 6 -7.28 -21.10 -6.66
N TRP A 7 -7.89 -21.17 -7.85
CA TRP A 7 -7.84 -20.09 -8.84
C TRP A 7 -8.63 -18.86 -8.39
N TYR A 8 -9.74 -19.04 -7.67
CA TYR A 8 -10.49 -17.93 -7.08
C TYR A 8 -9.67 -17.21 -6.01
N TRP A 9 -8.97 -17.96 -5.15
CA TRP A 9 -8.10 -17.35 -4.12
C TRP A 9 -6.97 -16.54 -4.75
N ILE A 10 -6.35 -17.04 -5.82
CA ILE A 10 -5.32 -16.30 -6.57
C ILE A 10 -5.93 -15.05 -7.21
N PHE A 11 -7.09 -15.16 -7.84
CA PHE A 11 -7.79 -14.03 -8.46
C PHE A 11 -8.12 -12.95 -7.43
N PHE A 12 -8.69 -13.32 -6.28
CA PHE A 12 -8.94 -12.38 -5.19
C PHE A 12 -7.64 -11.74 -4.69
N GLY A 13 -6.56 -12.51 -4.54
CA GLY A 13 -5.24 -11.99 -4.18
C GLY A 13 -4.71 -10.92 -5.15
N ILE A 14 -4.88 -11.15 -6.45
CA ILE A 14 -4.51 -10.18 -7.49
C ILE A 14 -5.40 -8.95 -7.41
N VAL A 15 -6.71 -9.12 -7.27
CA VAL A 15 -7.66 -8.01 -7.20
C VAL A 15 -7.38 -7.12 -5.99
N ILE A 16 -7.20 -7.70 -4.80
CA ILE A 16 -6.94 -6.92 -3.57
C ILE A 16 -5.57 -6.22 -3.58
N THR A 17 -4.64 -6.59 -4.45
CA THR A 17 -3.31 -5.95 -4.56
C THR A 17 -3.28 -4.92 -5.68
N ILE A 18 -3.75 -5.27 -6.87
CA ILE A 18 -3.75 -4.41 -8.06
C ILE A 18 -4.75 -3.24 -7.91
N VAL A 19 -5.97 -3.52 -7.44
CA VAL A 19 -7.03 -2.50 -7.41
C VAL A 19 -6.68 -1.34 -6.47
N PRO A 20 -6.24 -1.56 -5.22
CA PRO A 20 -5.85 -0.45 -4.35
C PRO A 20 -4.66 0.34 -4.92
N LEU A 21 -3.69 -0.35 -5.50
CA LEU A 21 -2.47 0.28 -6.01
C LEU A 21 -2.77 1.20 -7.20
N LEU A 22 -3.62 0.75 -8.13
CA LEU A 22 -4.08 1.56 -9.26
C LEU A 22 -5.00 2.71 -8.83
N THR A 23 -5.95 2.46 -7.92
CA THR A 23 -6.89 3.49 -7.45
C THR A 23 -6.18 4.59 -6.68
N VAL A 24 -5.30 4.24 -5.73
CA VAL A 24 -4.51 5.23 -4.97
C VAL A 24 -3.55 5.97 -5.89
N GLY A 25 -2.85 5.29 -6.80
CA GLY A 25 -1.98 5.94 -7.78
C GLY A 25 -2.74 6.94 -8.67
N TYR A 26 -3.93 6.57 -9.14
CA TYR A 26 -4.79 7.46 -9.93
C TYR A 26 -5.30 8.67 -9.13
N ILE A 27 -5.79 8.44 -7.90
CA ILE A 27 -6.29 9.51 -7.02
C ILE A 27 -5.16 10.48 -6.65
N ALA A 28 -3.99 9.97 -6.28
CA ALA A 28 -2.86 10.81 -5.88
C ALA A 28 -2.37 11.70 -7.04
N LYS A 29 -2.38 11.16 -8.28
CA LYS A 29 -2.03 11.93 -9.48
C LYS A 29 -3.10 12.95 -9.87
N LYS A 30 -4.39 12.57 -9.81
CA LYS A 30 -5.50 13.41 -10.30
C LYS A 30 -5.95 14.48 -9.30
N TYR A 31 -6.06 14.15 -8.03
CA TYR A 31 -6.59 15.05 -6.99
C TYR A 31 -5.49 15.76 -6.21
N PHE A 32 -4.41 15.06 -5.85
CA PHE A 32 -3.37 15.62 -4.99
C PHE A 32 -2.20 16.25 -5.75
N LYS A 33 -2.17 16.14 -7.09
CA LYS A 33 -1.07 16.62 -7.95
C LYS A 33 0.32 16.20 -7.45
N LYS A 34 0.40 15.08 -6.73
CA LYS A 34 1.66 14.60 -6.16
C LYS A 34 2.57 14.07 -7.27
N THR A 35 3.87 14.28 -7.09
CA THR A 35 4.87 13.77 -8.04
C THR A 35 4.86 12.25 -8.04
N PHE A 36 5.23 11.64 -9.16
CA PHE A 36 5.31 10.17 -9.28
C PHE A 36 6.16 9.56 -8.15
N PHE A 37 7.23 10.24 -7.75
CA PHE A 37 8.13 9.83 -6.68
C PHE A 37 7.50 9.88 -5.28
N GLU A 38 6.70 10.90 -4.97
CA GLU A 38 5.89 10.93 -3.73
C GLU A 38 4.86 9.79 -3.72
N VAL A 39 4.20 9.53 -4.85
CA VAL A 39 3.21 8.45 -4.96
C VAL A 39 3.87 7.09 -4.75
N CYS A 40 5.06 6.85 -5.31
CA CYS A 40 5.82 5.64 -5.06
C CYS A 40 6.22 5.49 -3.58
N GLY A 41 6.70 6.56 -2.93
CA GLY A 41 7.03 6.54 -1.50
C GLY A 41 5.80 6.29 -0.62
N LEU A 42 4.66 6.91 -0.96
CA LEU A 42 3.38 6.72 -0.28
C LEU A 42 2.88 5.27 -0.42
N LEU A 43 2.90 4.72 -1.63
CA LEU A 43 2.45 3.36 -1.88
C LEU A 43 3.38 2.33 -1.23
N ALA A 44 4.70 2.55 -1.25
CA ALA A 44 5.67 1.70 -0.57
C ALA A 44 5.46 1.70 0.96
N GLY A 45 5.19 2.87 1.55
CA GLY A 45 4.94 2.99 2.99
C GLY A 45 3.58 2.43 3.40
N ALA A 46 2.55 2.60 2.57
CA ALA A 46 1.23 1.98 2.78
C ALA A 46 1.27 0.45 2.68
N SER A 47 2.02 -0.05 1.71
CA SER A 47 2.23 -1.49 1.48
C SER A 47 3.30 -2.08 2.40
N THR A 48 3.97 -1.26 3.23
CA THR A 48 5.05 -1.67 4.13
C THR A 48 6.16 -2.47 3.41
N ASP A 49 6.59 -1.99 2.23
CA ASP A 49 7.55 -2.68 1.36
C ASP A 49 8.83 -1.86 1.13
N PRO A 50 9.92 -2.13 1.88
CA PRO A 50 11.22 -1.47 1.70
C PRO A 50 11.86 -1.60 0.29
N PRO A 51 11.78 -2.74 -0.43
CA PRO A 51 12.35 -2.82 -1.78
C PRO A 51 11.66 -1.92 -2.80
N ALA A 52 10.34 -1.73 -2.73
CA ALA A 52 9.64 -0.73 -3.56
C ALA A 52 10.15 0.70 -3.28
N LEU A 53 10.44 1.04 -2.02
CA LEU A 53 11.03 2.33 -1.67
C LEU A 53 12.44 2.48 -2.26
N ASN A 54 13.30 1.46 -2.14
CA ASN A 54 14.66 1.54 -2.65
C ASN A 54 14.67 1.66 -4.19
N PHE A 55 13.72 1.01 -4.88
CA PHE A 55 13.53 1.20 -6.31
C PHE A 55 13.09 2.63 -6.65
N ALA A 56 12.13 3.18 -5.90
CA ALA A 56 11.67 4.56 -6.08
C ALA A 56 12.78 5.58 -5.82
N LEU A 57 13.63 5.38 -4.80
CA LEU A 57 14.76 6.24 -4.49
C LEU A 57 15.83 6.19 -5.59
N LYS A 58 16.16 4.99 -6.09
CA LYS A 58 17.08 4.83 -7.22
C LYS A 58 16.56 5.50 -8.49
N MET A 59 15.24 5.49 -8.71
CA MET A 59 14.61 6.12 -9.88
C MET A 59 14.46 7.65 -9.71
N ALA A 60 14.22 8.13 -8.48
CA ALA A 60 14.03 9.55 -8.18
C ALA A 60 15.34 10.34 -8.10
N GLY A 61 16.43 9.71 -7.63
CA GLY A 61 17.70 10.38 -7.36
C GLY A 61 17.60 11.47 -6.28
N ASN A 62 16.51 11.47 -5.49
CA ASN A 62 16.24 12.45 -4.43
C ASN A 62 15.51 11.77 -3.25
N ASP A 63 15.47 12.44 -2.09
CA ASP A 63 14.92 11.88 -0.84
C ASP A 63 13.40 12.01 -0.69
N ILE A 64 12.68 12.50 -1.70
CA ILE A 64 11.23 12.72 -1.66
C ILE A 64 10.44 11.41 -1.39
N PRO A 65 10.77 10.25 -2.02
CA PRO A 65 10.13 8.98 -1.70
C PRO A 65 10.36 8.54 -0.24
N SER A 66 11.55 8.78 0.31
CA SER A 66 11.92 8.40 1.68
C SER A 66 11.17 9.23 2.70
N ALA A 67 11.10 10.55 2.50
CA ALA A 67 10.34 11.45 3.35
C ALA A 67 8.86 11.06 3.37
N THR A 68 8.28 10.78 2.21
CA THR A 68 6.87 10.36 2.13
C THR A 68 6.65 9.02 2.83
N TYR A 69 7.52 8.03 2.61
CA TYR A 69 7.47 6.72 3.27
C TYR A 69 7.50 6.83 4.80
N ALA A 70 8.38 7.67 5.35
CA ALA A 70 8.52 7.87 6.79
C ALA A 70 7.25 8.42 7.45
N THR A 71 6.43 9.18 6.72
CA THR A 71 5.16 9.72 7.24
C THR A 71 4.02 8.70 7.23
N VAL A 72 3.92 7.89 6.17
CA VAL A 72 2.81 6.96 6.02
C VAL A 72 3.02 5.64 6.73
N TYR A 73 4.27 5.19 6.93
CA TYR A 73 4.57 3.90 7.58
C TYR A 73 4.07 3.81 9.04
N PRO A 74 4.32 4.79 9.93
CA PRO A 74 3.79 4.75 11.30
C PRO A 74 2.26 4.81 11.33
N LEU A 75 1.67 5.63 10.45
CA LEU A 75 0.22 5.75 10.33
C LEU A 75 -0.44 4.43 9.94
N THR A 76 0.12 3.74 8.94
CA THR A 76 -0.43 2.46 8.47
C THR A 76 -0.27 1.36 9.51
N MET A 77 0.84 1.35 10.25
CA MET A 77 1.05 0.46 11.39
C MET A 77 -0.02 0.64 12.47
N ILE A 78 -0.27 1.86 12.90
CA ILE A 78 -1.28 2.16 13.94
C ILE A 78 -2.67 1.75 13.45
N LEU A 79 -3.01 2.10 12.20
CA LEU A 79 -4.32 1.77 11.63
C LEU A 79 -4.55 0.26 11.56
N ARG A 80 -3.52 -0.52 11.22
CA ARG A 80 -3.60 -2.00 11.24
C ARG A 80 -3.86 -2.54 12.65
N ILE A 81 -3.20 -2.01 13.68
CA ILE A 81 -3.41 -2.43 15.07
C ILE A 81 -4.84 -2.12 15.53
N ILE A 82 -5.30 -0.88 15.32
CA ILE A 82 -6.66 -0.47 15.71
C ILE A 82 -7.71 -1.26 14.94
N GLY A 83 -7.52 -1.47 13.64
CA GLY A 83 -8.43 -2.27 12.81
C GLY A 83 -8.55 -3.71 13.31
N ALA A 84 -7.43 -4.35 13.67
CA ALA A 84 -7.45 -5.68 14.26
C ALA A 84 -8.18 -5.70 15.62
N GLN A 85 -7.94 -4.70 16.48
CA GLN A 85 -8.62 -4.58 17.77
C GLN A 85 -10.14 -4.40 17.61
N LEU A 86 -10.57 -3.56 16.67
CA LEU A 86 -11.99 -3.35 16.36
C LEU A 86 -12.64 -4.62 15.82
N LEU A 87 -11.97 -5.33 14.91
CA LEU A 87 -12.48 -6.60 14.40
C LEU A 87 -12.65 -7.61 15.53
N ILE A 88 -11.65 -7.77 16.41
CA ILE A 88 -11.76 -8.67 17.56
C ILE A 88 -12.95 -8.27 18.43
N LEU A 89 -13.15 -7.00 18.72
CA LEU A 89 -14.26 -6.53 19.56
C LEU A 89 -15.64 -6.70 18.90
N MET A 90 -15.73 -6.67 17.57
CA MET A 90 -16.97 -6.93 16.84
C MET A 90 -17.31 -8.42 16.73
N PHE A 91 -16.32 -9.30 16.79
CA PHE A 91 -16.48 -10.76 16.70
C PHE A 91 -16.32 -11.49 18.06
N ALA A 92 -16.10 -10.74 19.14
CA ALA A 92 -16.10 -11.22 20.54
C ALA A 92 -17.49 -11.07 21.15
#